data_AF-A0A497IAR6-F1
#
_entry.id   AF-A0A497IAR6-F1
#
_cell.length_a   1.000
_cell.length_b   1.000
_cell.length_c   1.000
_cell.angle_alpha   90.00
_cell.angle_beta   90.00
_cell.angle_gamma   90.00
#
_symmetry.space_group_name_H-M   'P 1'
#
loop_
_entity.id
_entity.type
_entity.pdbx_description
1 polymer ?
#
loop_
_entity_poly.entity_id
_entity_poly.type
_entity_poly.pdbx_seq_one_letter_code
_entity_poly.pdbx_strand_id
1 'polypeptide(L)'
;MLGIKYRYEAEGFRLPHGPFLPDFLLYLLGKVKIWVEVKPPDFPEERLNRLEQLVDDLYEETGIMVLCIFGEPWPGEYTVAMVPFPFDGLVHRGLKDQEYVLHWGENMKENFGWLIGM
;
A
#
# COMPACT_ATOMS: atom_id res chain seq x y z
N MET A 1 -17.34 4.31 13.28
CA MET A 1 -15.91 4.36 13.62
C MET A 1 -15.33 2.99 13.30
N LEU A 2 -14.27 2.91 12.47
CA LEU A 2 -13.78 1.64 11.91
C LEU A 2 -13.10 0.72 12.95
N GLY A 3 -12.84 1.19 14.17
CA GLY A 3 -12.27 0.39 15.26
C GLY A 3 -10.78 0.02 15.11
N ILE A 4 -10.15 0.40 13.99
CA ILE A 4 -8.73 0.16 13.72
C ILE A 4 -7.90 1.25 14.40
N LYS A 5 -6.91 0.84 15.17
CA LYS A 5 -5.94 1.77 15.76
C LYS A 5 -4.94 2.19 14.69
N TYR A 6 -4.72 3.49 14.57
CA TYR A 6 -3.77 4.05 13.61
C TYR A 6 -2.97 5.20 14.22
N ARG A 7 -1.87 5.58 13.56
CA ARG A 7 -1.17 6.85 13.73
C ARG A 7 -1.09 7.53 12.37
N TYR A 8 -1.45 8.80 12.31
CA TYR A 8 -1.30 9.65 11.13
C TYR A 8 0.10 10.25 11.11
N GLU A 9 0.77 10.25 9.94
CA GLU A 9 2.12 10.78 9.73
C GLU A 9 3.08 10.40 10.87
N ALA A 10 3.12 9.11 11.19
CA ALA A 10 3.69 8.65 12.44
C ALA A 10 5.20 8.92 12.56
N GLU A 11 5.92 8.84 11.44
CA GLU A 11 7.37 8.99 11.38
C GLU A 11 7.82 9.27 9.93
N GLY A 12 8.78 10.19 9.77
CA GLY A 12 9.41 10.48 8.50
C GLY A 12 10.81 9.88 8.42
N PHE A 13 11.16 9.37 7.25
CA PHE A 13 12.39 8.61 6.99
C PHE A 13 13.29 9.35 6.01
N ARG A 14 14.61 9.20 6.19
CA ARG A 14 15.62 9.61 5.20
C ARG A 14 16.09 8.36 4.47
N LEU A 15 15.41 8.01 3.39
CA LEU A 15 15.67 6.80 2.63
C LEU A 15 16.71 7.03 1.52
N PRO A 16 17.35 5.98 0.98
CA PRO A 16 18.29 6.08 -0.14
C PRO A 16 17.76 6.89 -1.34
N HIS A 17 16.50 6.67 -1.72
CA HIS A 17 15.86 7.38 -2.84
C HIS A 17 15.22 8.73 -2.45
N GLY A 18 15.39 9.16 -1.20
CA GLY A 18 15.00 10.47 -0.70
C GLY A 18 14.18 10.44 0.57
N PRO A 19 13.77 11.62 1.09
CA PRO A 19 12.89 11.67 2.25
C PRO A 19 11.50 11.10 1.90
N PHE A 20 10.93 10.34 2.83
CA PHE A 20 9.59 9.77 2.69
C PHE A 20 8.84 9.83 4.02
N LEU A 21 7.55 10.15 3.96
CA LEU A 21 6.66 10.24 5.12
C LEU A 21 5.35 9.53 4.76
N PRO A 22 5.14 8.30 5.24
CA PRO A 22 3.90 7.58 5.01
C PRO A 22 2.71 8.25 5.68
N ASP A 23 1.56 8.23 5.03
CA ASP A 23 0.33 8.85 5.54
C ASP A 23 -0.14 8.21 6.86
N PHE A 24 -0.09 6.87 6.99
CA PHE A 24 -0.53 6.18 8.20
C PHE A 24 0.34 4.99 8.61
N LEU A 25 0.31 4.68 9.91
CA LEU A 25 0.70 3.40 10.49
C LEU A 25 -0.53 2.72 11.11
N LEU A 26 -0.95 1.60 10.55
CA LEU A 26 -2.05 0.79 11.08
C LEU A 26 -1.52 -0.27 12.06
N TYR A 27 -2.32 -0.54 13.09
CA TYR A 27 -2.11 -1.63 14.04
C TYR A 27 -3.25 -2.63 13.89
N LEU A 28 -2.96 -3.74 13.22
CA LEU A 28 -3.91 -4.82 13.01
C LEU A 28 -3.94 -5.78 14.21
N LEU A 29 -4.96 -6.65 14.21
CA LEU A 29 -5.06 -7.74 15.20
C LEU A 29 -3.80 -8.61 15.16
N GLY A 30 -3.36 -9.09 16.32
CA GLY A 30 -2.14 -9.90 16.42
C GLY A 30 -0.82 -9.11 16.42
N LYS A 31 -0.86 -7.78 16.69
CA LYS A 31 0.31 -6.88 16.74
C LYS A 31 0.99 -6.63 15.39
N VAL A 32 0.36 -7.03 14.28
CA VAL A 32 0.84 -6.73 12.94
C VAL A 32 0.74 -5.22 12.70
N LYS A 33 1.78 -4.66 12.10
CA LYS A 33 1.85 -3.26 11.68
C LYS A 33 1.89 -3.20 10.17
N ILE A 34 1.29 -2.16 9.60
CA ILE A 34 1.33 -1.89 8.16
C ILE A 34 1.45 -0.37 7.98
N TRP A 35 2.41 0.07 7.17
CA TRP A 35 2.45 1.43 6.66
C TRP A 35 1.40 1.60 5.56
N VAL A 36 0.73 2.73 5.50
CA VAL A 36 -0.23 3.03 4.45
C VAL A 36 0.14 4.34 3.81
N GLU A 37 0.12 4.35 2.48
CA GLU A 37 0.29 5.51 1.64
C GLU A 37 -0.94 5.66 0.75
N VAL A 38 -1.52 6.84 0.70
CA VAL A 38 -2.70 7.15 -0.11
C VAL A 38 -2.31 8.13 -1.22
N LYS A 39 -2.77 7.86 -2.44
CA LYS A 39 -2.55 8.70 -3.61
C LYS A 39 -3.83 8.88 -4.41
N PRO A 40 -3.96 10.01 -5.13
CA PRO A 40 -5.11 10.21 -5.99
C PRO A 40 -5.16 9.15 -7.11
N PRO A 41 -6.34 8.89 -7.70
CA PRO A 41 -6.50 7.85 -8.72
C PRO A 41 -5.70 8.13 -9.99
N ASP A 42 -5.49 9.40 -10.34
CA ASP A 42 -4.74 9.88 -11.50
C ASP A 42 -3.25 10.15 -11.16
N PHE A 43 -2.67 9.36 -10.27
CA PHE A 43 -1.29 9.53 -9.84
C PHE A 43 -0.30 9.41 -11.03
N PRO A 44 0.53 10.44 -11.31
CA PRO A 44 1.39 10.44 -12.50
C PRO A 44 2.39 9.27 -12.53
N GLU A 45 2.52 8.61 -13.69
CA GLU A 45 3.41 7.45 -13.88
C GLU A 45 4.87 7.73 -13.49
N GLU A 46 5.37 8.93 -13.81
CA GLU A 46 6.71 9.38 -13.44
C GLU A 46 6.93 9.42 -11.93
N ARG A 47 5.87 9.72 -11.16
CA ARG A 47 5.88 9.72 -9.69
C ARG A 47 5.67 8.33 -9.12
N LEU A 48 5.01 7.44 -9.86
CA LEU A 48 4.77 6.06 -9.47
C LEU A 48 6.09 5.29 -9.30
N ASN A 49 7.03 5.43 -10.24
CA ASN A 49 8.34 4.77 -10.14
C ASN A 49 9.11 5.23 -8.90
N ARG A 50 9.04 6.52 -8.59
CA ARG A 50 9.65 7.07 -7.39
C ARG A 50 8.96 6.56 -6.12
N LEU A 51 7.64 6.47 -6.14
CA LEU A 51 6.89 5.91 -5.02
C LEU A 51 7.29 4.46 -4.77
N GLU A 52 7.37 3.64 -5.82
CA GLU A 52 7.84 2.24 -5.74
C GLU A 52 9.20 2.12 -5.04
N GLN A 53 10.18 2.93 -5.46
CA GLN A 53 11.50 2.97 -4.83
C GLN A 53 11.46 3.37 -3.35
N LEU A 54 10.63 4.36 -2.99
CA LEU A 54 10.53 4.84 -1.61
C LEU A 54 9.82 3.84 -0.70
N VAL A 55 8.83 3.10 -1.20
CA VAL A 55 8.15 2.07 -0.39
C VAL A 55 8.99 0.81 -0.23
N ASP A 56 9.79 0.47 -1.23
CA ASP A 56 10.81 -0.61 -1.12
C ASP A 56 11.86 -0.24 -0.08
N ASP A 57 12.45 0.96 -0.18
CA ASP A 57 13.42 1.45 0.81
C ASP A 57 12.84 1.46 2.23
N LEU A 58 11.57 1.87 2.38
CA LEU A 58 10.89 1.90 3.67
C LEU A 58 10.71 0.50 4.25
N TYR A 59 10.38 -0.47 3.41
CA TYR A 59 10.29 -1.86 3.82
C TYR A 59 11.64 -2.39 4.28
N GLU A 60 12.71 -2.15 3.50
CA GLU A 60 14.07 -2.56 3.88
C GLU A 60 14.53 -1.92 5.20
N GLU A 61 14.18 -0.66 5.43
CA GLU A 61 14.53 0.06 6.67
C GLU A 61 13.74 -0.45 7.89
N THR A 62 12.44 -0.74 7.73
CA THR A 62 11.54 -0.98 8.87
C THR A 62 11.14 -2.44 9.06
N GLY A 63 11.28 -3.28 8.03
CA GLY A 63 10.74 -4.63 7.97
C GLY A 63 9.20 -4.70 8.02
N ILE A 64 8.50 -3.59 7.79
CA ILE A 64 7.04 -3.48 7.87
C ILE A 64 6.48 -3.29 6.46
N MET A 65 5.47 -4.10 6.10
CA MET A 65 4.82 -4.00 4.79
C MET A 65 4.16 -2.63 4.59
N VAL A 66 4.16 -2.17 3.34
CA VAL A 66 3.54 -0.91 2.90
C VAL A 66 2.34 -1.20 2.02
N LEU A 67 1.21 -0.58 2.33
CA LEU A 67 -0.04 -0.62 1.57
C LEU A 67 -0.23 0.70 0.83
N CYS A 68 -0.20 0.69 -0.49
CA CYS A 68 -0.51 1.85 -1.31
C CYS A 68 -1.97 1.79 -1.76
N ILE A 69 -2.75 2.83 -1.45
CA ILE A 69 -4.14 2.99 -1.85
C ILE A 69 -4.21 4.12 -2.88
N PHE A 70 -4.72 3.82 -4.07
CA PHE A 70 -4.90 4.79 -5.16
C PHE A 70 -6.39 5.01 -5.38
N GLY A 71 -6.86 6.24 -5.19
CA GLY A 71 -8.26 6.57 -5.38
C GLY A 71 -8.90 7.25 -4.16
N GLU A 72 -10.19 7.48 -4.29
CA GLU A 72 -10.99 8.08 -3.22
C GLU A 72 -11.41 7.00 -2.21
N PRO A 73 -11.55 7.31 -0.92
CA PRO A 73 -11.91 6.35 0.12
C PRO A 73 -13.41 5.96 0.08
N TRP A 74 -14.07 6.09 -1.08
CA TRP A 74 -15.43 5.63 -1.31
C TRP A 74 -15.43 4.17 -1.74
N PRO A 75 -16.41 3.36 -1.30
CA PRO A 75 -16.51 1.96 -1.72
C PRO A 75 -16.52 1.83 -3.25
N GLY A 76 -15.53 1.12 -3.80
CA GLY A 76 -15.39 0.88 -5.24
C GLY A 76 -14.62 1.96 -6.02
N GLU A 77 -14.13 3.00 -5.35
CA GLU A 77 -13.39 4.11 -6.00
C GLU A 77 -11.88 4.10 -5.71
N TYR A 78 -11.37 2.97 -5.20
CA TYR A 78 -9.94 2.80 -4.90
C TYR A 78 -9.38 1.44 -5.34
N THR A 79 -8.07 1.45 -5.58
CA THR A 79 -7.21 0.32 -5.95
C THR A 79 -6.10 0.18 -4.91
N VAL A 80 -5.65 -1.05 -4.61
CA VAL A 80 -4.72 -1.32 -3.50
C VAL A 80 -3.53 -2.14 -3.95
N ALA A 81 -2.31 -1.70 -3.64
CA ALA A 81 -1.06 -2.45 -3.84
C ALA A 81 -0.32 -2.67 -2.51
N MET A 82 0.44 -3.76 -2.39
CA MET A 82 1.16 -4.12 -1.15
C MET A 82 2.61 -4.48 -1.43
N VAL A 83 3.53 -4.01 -0.58
CA VAL A 83 4.98 -4.15 -0.74
C VAL A 83 5.64 -4.66 0.56
N PRO A 84 6.53 -5.68 0.50
CA PRO A 84 6.81 -6.53 -0.65
C PRO A 84 5.64 -7.47 -0.94
N PHE A 85 5.52 -7.95 -2.17
CA PHE A 85 4.53 -8.96 -2.53
C PHE A 85 4.86 -10.29 -1.83
N PRO A 86 3.94 -10.88 -1.03
CA PRO A 86 4.22 -12.07 -0.22
C PRO A 86 4.30 -13.39 -1.03
N PHE A 87 4.45 -13.34 -2.36
CA PHE A 87 4.47 -14.51 -3.23
C PHE A 87 5.69 -14.54 -4.17
N ASP A 88 6.67 -15.38 -3.84
CA ASP A 88 7.92 -15.65 -4.58
C ASP A 88 7.74 -16.25 -6.00
N GLY A 89 6.52 -16.25 -6.56
CA GLY A 89 6.19 -16.97 -7.80
C GLY A 89 5.97 -16.10 -9.05
N LEU A 90 5.82 -14.79 -8.92
CA LEU A 90 5.50 -13.90 -10.05
C LEU A 90 6.24 -12.57 -9.89
N VAL A 91 7.48 -12.54 -10.38
CA VAL A 91 8.21 -11.31 -10.67
C VAL A 91 7.53 -10.64 -11.87
N HIS A 92 6.50 -9.81 -11.67
CA HIS A 92 5.99 -8.92 -12.71
C HIS A 92 5.61 -7.51 -12.19
N ARG A 93 6.52 -6.59 -12.51
CA ARG A 93 6.32 -5.21 -13.03
C ARG A 93 5.52 -4.19 -12.21
N GLY A 94 5.84 -4.06 -10.93
CA GLY A 94 5.67 -2.80 -10.20
C GLY A 94 4.24 -2.29 -10.14
N LEU A 95 4.08 -1.05 -9.66
CA LEU A 95 2.76 -0.41 -9.51
C LEU A 95 2.08 -0.10 -10.85
N LYS A 96 2.75 -0.37 -11.98
CA LYS A 96 2.37 0.05 -13.33
C LYS A 96 1.19 -0.70 -13.95
N ASP A 97 0.89 -1.91 -13.48
CA ASP A 97 -0.25 -2.67 -13.99
C ASP A 97 -1.53 -2.37 -13.19
N GLN A 98 -2.04 -1.13 -13.27
CA GLN A 98 -3.33 -0.76 -12.63
C GLN A 98 -4.48 -1.70 -13.04
N GLU A 99 -4.51 -2.19 -14.29
CA GLU A 99 -5.47 -3.23 -14.74
C GLU A 99 -5.29 -4.57 -14.02
N TYR A 100 -4.06 -4.94 -13.66
CA TYR A 100 -3.79 -6.17 -12.91
C TYR A 100 -4.14 -6.02 -11.42
N VAL A 101 -3.91 -4.85 -10.83
CA VAL A 101 -4.33 -4.57 -9.45
C VAL A 101 -5.87 -4.58 -9.34
N LEU A 102 -6.57 -4.08 -10.36
CA LEU A 102 -8.03 -4.21 -10.48
C LEU A 102 -8.48 -5.68 -10.65
N HIS A 103 -7.83 -6.46 -11.52
CA HIS A 103 -8.11 -7.89 -11.71
C HIS A 103 -7.79 -8.75 -10.47
N TRP A 104 -6.80 -8.35 -9.67
CA TRP A 104 -6.47 -8.99 -8.39
C TRP A 104 -7.42 -8.60 -7.26
N GLY A 105 -7.90 -7.35 -7.23
CA GLY A 105 -8.94 -6.92 -6.28
C GLY A 105 -10.21 -7.76 -6.39
N GLU A 106 -10.55 -8.22 -7.59
CA GLU A 106 -11.68 -9.13 -7.81
C GLU A 106 -11.39 -10.57 -7.33
N ASN A 107 -10.17 -11.09 -7.53
CA ASN A 107 -9.76 -12.42 -7.05
C ASN A 107 -9.50 -12.48 -5.52
N MET A 108 -9.14 -11.35 -4.90
CA MET A 108 -8.92 -11.25 -3.45
C MET A 108 -10.22 -11.16 -2.64
N LYS A 109 -11.38 -10.87 -3.26
CA LYS A 109 -12.70 -10.97 -2.59
C LYS A 109 -12.94 -12.37 -2.02
N GLU A 110 -12.38 -13.41 -2.63
CA GLU A 110 -12.55 -14.80 -2.20
C GLU A 110 -11.58 -15.22 -1.08
N ASN A 111 -10.39 -14.61 -0.98
CA ASN A 111 -9.35 -15.02 -0.03
C ASN A 111 -9.17 -14.07 1.17
N PHE A 112 -9.54 -12.79 1.03
CA PHE A 112 -9.41 -11.74 2.05
C PHE A 112 -10.70 -10.92 2.17
N GLY A 113 -11.86 -11.59 2.19
CA GLY A 113 -13.19 -10.95 2.27
C GLY A 113 -13.42 -9.98 3.45
N TRP A 114 -12.47 -9.82 4.36
CA TRP A 114 -12.48 -8.86 5.46
C TRP A 114 -11.71 -7.55 5.19
N LEU A 115 -10.99 -7.44 4.06
CA LEU A 115 -10.22 -6.24 3.68
C LEU A 115 -10.92 -5.38 2.61
N ILE A 116 -11.92 -5.92 1.92
CA ILE A 116 -12.72 -5.24 0.86
C ILE A 116 -14.18 -5.04 1.32
N GLY A 117 -14.48 -5.36 2.59
CA GLY A 117 -15.82 -5.32 3.14
C GLY A 117 -15.93 -4.41 4.35
N MET A 118 -15.90 -3.09 4.13
CA MET A 118 -16.68 -2.08 4.86
C MET A 118 -16.90 -0.84 4.00
#